data_AF-A0AAV6L1V3-F1
#
_entry.id   AF-A0AAV6L1V3-F1
#
_cell.length_a   1.000
_cell.length_b   1.000
_cell.length_c   1.000
_cell.angle_alpha   90.00
_cell.angle_beta   90.00
_cell.angle_gamma   90.00
#
_symmetry.space_group_name_H-M   'P 1'
#
loop_
_entity.id
_entity.type
_entity.pdbx_description
1 polymer ?
#
loop_
_entity_poly.entity_id
_entity_poly.type
_entity_poly.pdbx_seq_one_letter_code
_entity_poly.pdbx_strand_id
1 'polypeptide(L)'
;MWYSSILAYGQSKLANVLHANELSRRLKEDGAEITANSLHPGPVTTNLFRHHSFVEGLVSKLGSYVLKNVQQGAATTCYVALHPQVKGITGEYFADSNLAKASKRGTDVNLAKKLWDFSMNLVK
;
A
#
# COMPACT_ATOMS: atom_id res chain seq x y z
N MET A 1 0.86 27.20 6.76
CA MET A 1 1.49 26.14 5.93
C MET A 1 0.44 25.68 4.93
N TRP A 2 0.74 25.66 3.63
CA TRP A 2 -0.22 25.29 2.59
C TRP A 2 -0.38 23.77 2.52
N TYR A 3 -1.62 23.29 2.41
CA TYR A 3 -1.92 21.87 2.24
C TYR A 3 -1.51 21.40 0.84
N SER A 4 -0.90 20.21 0.75
CA SER A 4 -0.55 19.56 -0.50
C SER A 4 -1.23 18.19 -0.58
N SER A 5 -2.20 18.06 -1.48
CA SER A 5 -3.00 16.84 -1.64
C SER A 5 -2.16 15.62 -2.01
N ILE A 6 -1.13 15.80 -2.86
CA ILE A 6 -0.23 14.72 -3.25
C ILE A 6 0.63 14.23 -2.08
N LEU A 7 1.13 15.14 -1.23
CA LEU A 7 1.92 14.78 -0.07
C LEU A 7 1.05 14.11 1.00
N ALA A 8 -0.16 14.63 1.24
CA ALA A 8 -1.12 14.02 2.15
C ALA A 8 -1.54 12.62 1.68
N TYR A 9 -1.78 12.45 0.38
CA TYR A 9 -2.03 11.13 -0.22
C TYR A 9 -0.85 10.18 0.00
N GLY A 10 0.38 10.61 -0.27
CA GLY A 10 1.59 9.83 -0.01
C GLY A 10 1.72 9.41 1.45
N GLN A 11 1.42 10.31 2.40
CA GLN A 11 1.39 10.00 3.83
C GLN A 11 0.33 8.95 4.16
N SER A 12 -0.87 9.03 3.58
CA SER A 12 -1.92 8.01 3.77
C SER A 12 -1.48 6.62 3.28
N LYS A 13 -0.76 6.55 2.15
CA LYS A 13 -0.26 5.28 1.62
C LYS A 13 0.91 4.73 2.44
N LEU A 14 1.78 5.60 2.94
CA LEU A 14 2.80 5.20 3.93
C LEU A 14 2.12 4.65 5.20
N ALA A 15 1.07 5.28 5.68
CA ALA A 15 0.31 4.83 6.85
C ALA A 15 -0.27 3.42 6.65
N ASN A 16 -0.80 3.10 5.46
CA ASN A 16 -1.28 1.75 5.15
C ASN A 16 -0.19 0.68 5.25
N VAL A 17 1.02 0.97 4.74
CA VAL A 17 2.16 0.03 4.82
C VAL A 17 2.56 -0.20 6.28
N LEU A 18 2.73 0.89 7.03
CA LEU A 18 3.06 0.85 8.45
C LEU A 18 1.99 0.11 9.27
N HIS A 19 0.71 0.32 8.97
CA HIS A 19 -0.40 -0.36 9.62
C HIS A 19 -0.38 -1.86 9.39
N ALA A 20 -0.18 -2.31 8.14
CA ALA A 20 -0.07 -3.73 7.83
C ALA A 20 1.09 -4.41 8.57
N ASN A 21 2.24 -3.72 8.65
CA ASN A 21 3.42 -4.24 9.35
C ASN A 21 3.18 -4.37 10.86
N GLU A 22 2.59 -3.36 11.49
CA GLU A 22 2.28 -3.43 12.93
C GLU A 22 1.15 -4.41 13.23
N LEU A 23 0.13 -4.51 12.37
CA LEU A 23 -0.93 -5.52 12.47
C LEU A 23 -0.33 -6.93 12.41
N SER A 24 0.56 -7.18 11.44
CA SER A 24 1.27 -8.45 11.32
C SER A 24 2.05 -8.80 12.59
N ARG A 25 2.76 -7.83 13.18
CA ARG A 25 3.52 -8.04 14.43
C ARG A 25 2.60 -8.47 15.58
N ARG A 26 1.48 -7.77 15.75
CA ARG A 26 0.51 -8.03 16.82
C ARG A 26 -0.19 -9.38 16.65
N LEU A 27 -0.69 -9.68 15.45
CA LEU A 27 -1.31 -10.98 15.16
C LEU A 27 -0.37 -12.15 15.45
N LYS A 28 0.92 -12.00 15.12
CA LYS A 28 1.94 -13.00 15.44
C LYS A 28 2.16 -13.15 16.95
N GLU A 29 2.19 -12.04 17.69
CA GLU A 29 2.32 -12.04 19.15
C GLU A 29 1.11 -12.69 19.84
N ASP A 30 -0.08 -12.51 19.28
CA ASP A 30 -1.34 -13.10 19.76
C ASP A 30 -1.49 -14.58 19.34
N GLY A 31 -0.55 -15.13 18.56
CA GLY A 31 -0.61 -16.50 18.05
C GLY A 31 -1.72 -16.74 17.02
N ALA A 32 -2.26 -15.67 16.43
CA ALA A 32 -3.31 -15.77 15.42
C ALA A 32 -2.76 -16.30 14.09
N GLU A 33 -3.46 -17.27 13.49
CA GLU A 33 -3.16 -17.77 12.14
C GLU A 33 -3.69 -16.85 11.04
N ILE A 34 -3.43 -15.54 11.17
CA ILE A 34 -3.86 -14.49 10.23
C ILE A 34 -2.61 -13.76 9.73
N THR A 35 -2.52 -13.55 8.42
CA THR A 35 -1.45 -12.76 7.80
C THR A 35 -1.93 -11.36 7.43
N ALA A 36 -1.04 -10.38 7.53
CA ALA A 36 -1.27 -9.02 7.08
C ALA A 36 -0.08 -8.55 6.25
N ASN A 37 -0.34 -8.21 4.99
CA ASN A 37 0.68 -7.71 4.05
C ASN A 37 0.20 -6.42 3.41
N SER A 38 1.14 -5.63 2.89
CA SER A 38 0.85 -4.45 2.09
C SER A 38 1.25 -4.67 0.64
N LEU A 39 0.64 -3.94 -0.29
CA LEU A 39 0.94 -4.08 -1.71
C LEU A 39 0.74 -2.79 -2.50
N HIS A 40 1.34 -2.76 -3.68
CA HIS A 40 1.11 -1.75 -4.70
C HIS A 40 0.60 -2.41 -5.99
N PRO A 41 -0.56 -1.99 -6.52
CA PRO A 41 -1.17 -2.63 -7.70
C PRO A 41 -0.43 -2.32 -9.02
N GLY A 42 0.54 -1.42 -8.99
CA GLY A 42 1.23 -0.87 -10.15
C GLY A 42 0.54 0.41 -10.67
N PRO A 43 1.03 0.99 -11.77
CA PRO A 43 0.39 2.14 -12.40
C PRO A 43 -0.94 1.69 -13.04
N VAL A 44 -2.03 1.76 -12.29
CA VAL A 44 -3.38 1.48 -12.77
C VAL A 44 -4.06 2.79 -13.14
N THR A 45 -4.79 2.81 -14.24
CA THR A 45 -5.71 3.91 -14.60
C THR A 45 -6.73 4.06 -13.48
N THR A 46 -6.48 4.99 -12.56
CA THR A 46 -7.42 5.33 -11.50
C THR A 46 -7.77 6.80 -11.62
N ASN A 47 -9.02 7.13 -11.36
CA ASN A 47 -9.55 8.49 -11.36
C ASN A 47 -8.94 9.42 -10.29
N LEU A 48 -7.90 8.98 -9.60
CA LEU A 48 -7.32 9.59 -8.41
C LEU A 48 -6.69 10.97 -8.69
N PHE A 49 -6.22 11.21 -9.92
CA PHE A 49 -5.56 12.46 -10.32
C PHE A 49 -6.40 13.34 -11.26
N ARG A 50 -7.71 13.09 -11.38
CA ARG A 50 -8.61 13.81 -12.32
C ARG A 50 -8.67 15.33 -12.14
N HIS A 51 -8.19 15.86 -11.02
CA HIS A 51 -8.17 17.30 -10.71
C HIS A 51 -6.74 17.89 -10.73
N HIS A 52 -5.74 17.11 -11.13
CA HIS A 52 -4.36 17.56 -11.32
C HIS A 52 -4.07 17.65 -12.82
N SER A 53 -4.31 18.83 -13.39
CA SER A 53 -4.26 19.13 -14.83
C SER A 53 -2.92 18.80 -15.51
N PHE A 54 -1.81 18.77 -14.76
CA PHE A 54 -0.51 18.34 -15.28
C PHE A 54 -0.38 16.80 -15.43
N VAL A 55 -1.03 16.05 -14.54
CA VAL A 55 -1.01 14.57 -14.56
C VAL A 55 -1.96 14.05 -15.64
N GLU A 56 -3.08 14.71 -15.86
CA GLU A 56 -4.03 14.38 -16.93
C GLU A 56 -3.39 14.47 -18.32
N GLY A 57 -2.57 15.50 -18.58
CA GLY A 57 -1.84 15.67 -19.84
C GLY A 57 -0.80 14.57 -20.09
N LEU A 58 -0.03 14.17 -19.07
CA LEU A 58 0.95 13.07 -19.16
C LEU A 58 0.29 11.70 -19.29
N VAL A 59 -0.80 11.47 -18.54
CA VAL A 59 -1.60 10.24 -18.59
C VAL A 59 -2.30 10.09 -19.95
N SER A 60 -2.80 11.16 -20.55
CA SER A 60 -3.44 11.10 -21.88
C SER A 60 -2.47 10.76 -23.01
N LYS A 61 -1.18 11.13 -22.88
CA LYS A 61 -0.17 10.97 -23.94
C LYS A 61 0.59 9.62 -23.88
N LEU A 62 0.71 9.03 -22.68
CA LEU A 62 1.45 7.78 -22.44
C LEU A 62 0.55 6.65 -21.91
N GLY A 63 -0.73 6.92 -21.73
CA GLY A 63 -1.62 6.06 -20.95
C GLY A 63 -1.90 4.69 -21.55
N SER A 64 -1.86 4.53 -22.87
CA SER A 64 -2.08 3.21 -23.48
C SER A 64 -0.90 2.24 -23.31
N TYR A 65 0.31 2.74 -23.03
CA TYR A 65 1.52 1.91 -22.92
C TYR A 65 2.00 1.69 -21.47
N VAL A 66 1.59 2.55 -20.53
CA VAL A 66 2.08 2.52 -19.14
C VAL A 66 0.99 2.08 -18.14
N LEU A 67 -0.29 2.20 -18.50
CA LEU A 67 -1.39 1.92 -17.57
C LEU A 67 -1.89 0.49 -17.68
N LYS A 68 -1.88 -0.19 -16.56
CA LYS A 68 -2.47 -1.53 -16.41
C LYS A 68 -3.98 -1.47 -16.58
N ASN A 69 -4.55 -2.49 -17.23
CA ASN A 69 -6.00 -2.73 -17.19
C ASN A 69 -6.44 -3.18 -15.78
N VAL A 70 -7.76 -3.26 -15.56
CA VAL A 70 -8.33 -3.60 -14.24
C VAL A 70 -7.83 -4.96 -13.74
N GLN A 71 -7.76 -5.96 -14.61
CA GLN A 71 -7.29 -7.30 -14.27
C GLN A 71 -5.82 -7.29 -13.83
N GLN A 72 -4.95 -6.60 -14.58
CA GLN A 72 -3.54 -6.42 -14.25
C GLN A 72 -3.34 -5.63 -12.96
N GLY A 73 -4.21 -4.65 -12.67
CA GLY A 73 -4.21 -3.90 -11.41
C GLY A 73 -4.66 -4.74 -10.20
N ALA A 74 -5.62 -5.64 -10.41
CA ALA A 74 -6.10 -6.56 -9.37
C ALA A 74 -5.12 -7.73 -9.11
N ALA A 75 -4.28 -8.08 -10.08
CA ALA A 75 -3.44 -9.28 -10.06
C ALA A 75 -2.61 -9.43 -8.78
N THR A 76 -1.93 -8.37 -8.31
CA THR A 76 -1.13 -8.43 -7.08
C THR A 76 -2.00 -8.61 -5.84
N THR A 77 -3.20 -8.01 -5.81
CA THR A 77 -4.16 -8.19 -4.70
C THR A 77 -4.65 -9.63 -4.65
N CYS A 78 -5.06 -10.20 -5.78
CA CYS A 78 -5.50 -11.59 -5.86
C CYS A 78 -4.36 -12.56 -5.52
N TYR A 79 -3.14 -12.29 -6.00
CA TYR A 79 -1.97 -13.10 -5.68
C TYR A 79 -1.68 -13.14 -4.18
N VAL A 80 -1.61 -11.96 -3.53
CA VAL A 80 -1.31 -11.85 -2.10
C VAL A 80 -2.43 -12.45 -1.23
N ALA A 81 -3.68 -12.37 -1.67
CA ALA A 81 -4.82 -12.88 -0.91
C ALA A 81 -5.03 -14.40 -1.05
N LEU A 82 -4.71 -14.99 -2.22
CA LEU A 82 -5.20 -16.32 -2.58
C LEU A 82 -4.13 -17.32 -2.99
N HIS A 83 -2.92 -16.88 -3.38
CA HIS A 83 -1.96 -17.79 -4.00
C HIS A 83 -1.28 -18.69 -2.95
N PRO A 84 -1.20 -20.03 -3.15
CA PRO A 84 -0.59 -20.93 -2.15
C PRO A 84 0.87 -20.60 -1.81
N GLN A 85 1.63 -20.01 -2.75
CA GLN A 85 3.03 -19.62 -2.52
C GLN A 85 3.19 -18.49 -1.50
N VAL A 86 2.15 -17.70 -1.22
CA VAL A 86 2.19 -16.64 -0.21
C VAL A 86 1.58 -17.07 1.13
N LYS A 87 1.18 -18.34 1.26
CA LYS A 87 0.61 -18.87 2.51
C LYS A 87 1.62 -18.70 3.64
N GLY A 88 1.19 -18.08 4.74
CA GLY A 88 2.02 -17.83 5.92
C GLY A 88 2.99 -16.65 5.80
N ILE A 89 3.11 -16.02 4.62
CA ILE A 89 3.89 -14.80 4.48
C ILE A 89 3.09 -13.65 5.12
N THR A 90 3.72 -12.90 6.01
CA THR A 90 3.11 -11.77 6.74
C THR A 90 4.14 -10.68 7.00
N GLY A 91 3.68 -9.43 7.08
CA GLY A 91 4.52 -8.26 7.33
C GLY A 91 5.36 -7.82 6.12
N GLU A 92 5.03 -8.33 4.93
CA GLU A 92 5.77 -8.06 3.71
C GLU A 92 5.06 -7.05 2.81
N TYR A 93 5.83 -6.50 1.88
CA TYR A 93 5.34 -5.59 0.84
C TYR A 93 5.44 -6.24 -0.53
N PHE A 94 4.37 -6.15 -1.32
CA PHE A 94 4.31 -6.74 -2.65
C PHE A 94 4.12 -5.70 -3.75
N ALA A 95 4.75 -5.93 -4.90
CA ALA A 95 4.51 -5.19 -6.12
C ALA A 95 4.63 -6.15 -7.31
N ASP A 96 3.77 -5.99 -8.32
CA ASP A 96 3.78 -6.82 -9.53
C ASP A 96 3.78 -8.33 -9.22
N SER A 97 2.99 -8.73 -8.22
CA SER A 97 2.87 -10.12 -7.74
C SER A 97 4.17 -10.76 -7.25
N ASN A 98 5.11 -9.94 -6.79
CA ASN A 98 6.38 -10.36 -6.22
C ASN A 98 6.65 -9.66 -4.89
N LEU A 99 7.50 -10.25 -4.06
CA LEU A 99 8.07 -9.55 -2.90
C LEU A 99 8.86 -8.34 -3.39
N ALA A 100 8.63 -7.21 -2.74
CA ALA A 100 9.23 -5.94 -3.10
C ALA A 100 9.67 -5.19 -1.85
N LYS A 101 10.57 -4.22 -2.03
CA LYS A 101 11.07 -3.41 -0.91
C LYS A 101 10.21 -2.16 -0.75
N ALA A 102 9.57 -2.01 0.40
CA ALA A 102 8.93 -0.76 0.77
C ALA A 102 9.97 0.36 0.98
N SER A 103 9.52 1.61 1.07
CA SER A 103 10.40 2.73 1.39
C SER A 103 11.06 2.56 2.76
N LYS A 104 12.20 3.24 3.00
CA LYS A 104 12.88 3.23 4.32
C LYS A 104 11.95 3.55 5.49
N ARG A 105 11.01 4.49 5.28
CA ARG A 105 9.99 4.84 6.28
C ARG A 105 8.94 3.76 6.42
N GLY A 106 8.55 3.09 5.33
CA GLY A 106 7.57 2.00 5.35
C GLY A 106 8.05 0.78 6.15
N THR A 107 9.36 0.58 6.26
CA THR A 107 9.97 -0.51 7.04
C THR A 107 10.40 -0.07 8.46
N ASP A 108 10.06 1.14 8.90
CA ASP A 108 10.44 1.65 10.23
C ASP A 108 9.46 1.14 11.29
N VAL A 109 9.93 0.20 12.10
CA VAL A 109 9.14 -0.44 13.19
C VAL A 109 8.71 0.58 14.25
N ASN A 110 9.56 1.54 14.60
CA ASN A 110 9.22 2.55 15.61
C ASN A 110 8.16 3.51 15.08
N LEU A 111 8.25 3.87 13.81
CA LEU A 111 7.24 4.69 13.15
C LEU A 111 5.89 3.95 13.05
N ALA A 112 5.91 2.65 12.75
CA ALA A 112 4.70 1.83 12.68
C ALA A 112 3.97 1.77 14.03
N LYS A 113 4.72 1.53 15.11
CA LYS A 113 4.18 1.54 16.47
C LYS A 113 3.59 2.91 16.85
N LYS A 114 4.33 4.00 16.58
CA LYS A 114 3.84 5.38 16.81
C LYS A 114 2.56 5.67 16.05
N LEU A 115 2.50 5.29 14.78
CA LEU A 115 1.30 5.47 13.96
C LEU A 115 0.11 4.69 14.54
N TRP A 116 0.33 3.45 14.95
CA TRP A 116 -0.71 2.62 15.55
C TRP A 116 -1.27 3.23 16.83
N ASP A 117 -0.40 3.57 17.78
CA ASP A 117 -0.81 4.15 19.07
C ASP A 117 -1.54 5.49 18.86
N PHE A 118 -1.06 6.31 17.94
CA PHE A 118 -1.74 7.55 17.56
C PHE A 118 -3.13 7.26 16.97
N SER A 119 -3.22 6.34 16.00
CA SER A 119 -4.49 6.01 15.33
C SER A 119 -5.51 5.44 16.30
N MET A 120 -5.09 4.55 17.20
CA MET A 120 -5.95 3.98 18.25
C MET A 120 -6.42 5.00 19.27
N ASN A 121 -5.71 6.12 19.46
CA ASN A 121 -6.21 7.23 20.29
C ASN A 121 -7.14 8.16 19.52
N LEU A 122 -7.00 8.26 18.20
CA LEU A 122 -7.80 9.12 17.35
C LEU A 122 -9.20 8.55 17.06
N VAL A 123 -9.33 7.23 16.92
CA VAL A 123 -10.59 6.55 16.53
C VAL A 123 -11.42 6.06 17.71
N LYS A 124 -11.11 6.51 18.93
CA LYS A 124 -11.89 6.23 20.15
C LYS A 124 -13.22 6.97 20.17
#